data_AF-A0A2N5N390-F1
#
_entry.id   AF-A0A2N5N390-F1
#
_cell.length_a   1.000
_cell.length_b   1.000
_cell.length_c   1.000
_cell.angle_alpha   90.00
_cell.angle_beta   90.00
_cell.angle_gamma   90.00
#
_symmetry.space_group_name_H-M   'P 1'
#
loop_
_entity.id
_entity.type
_entity.pdbx_description
1 polymer ?
#
loop_
_entity_poly.entity_id
_entity_poly.type
_entity_poly.pdbx_seq_one_letter_code
_entity_poly.pdbx_strand_id
1 'polypeptide(L)'
;MSIFDKMKQGAAEAAKAAQQTMETARLKSQVALRQRDISRLKKEIGDAVFAAYMKDDMAASHEAAHRLCQRIVSAQGQIDQLEQRIRALKALKACATCGREADHEARYCPDCGAPFPEEGVLPALQLEGQVHVLCGRCKAENRLDAKRCTRCGSELASWQ
;
A
#
# COMPACT_ATOMS: atom_id res chain seq x y z
N MET A 1 -26.74 0.27 29.32
CA MET A 1 -25.57 1.18 29.23
C MET A 1 -25.98 2.56 29.73
N SER A 2 -25.22 3.15 30.65
CA SER A 2 -25.59 4.38 31.38
C SER A 2 -25.49 5.63 30.49
N ILE A 3 -26.32 6.66 30.75
CA ILE A 3 -26.28 7.96 30.05
C ILE A 3 -24.92 8.64 30.24
N PHE A 4 -24.29 8.43 31.40
CA PHE A 4 -22.96 8.95 31.72
C PHE A 4 -21.85 8.30 30.86
N ASP A 5 -21.99 7.01 30.54
CA ASP A 5 -21.03 6.31 29.67
C ASP A 5 -21.13 6.82 28.22
N LYS A 6 -22.34 7.06 27.74
CA LYS A 6 -22.59 7.66 26.40
C LYS A 6 -22.00 9.07 26.30
N MET A 7 -22.12 9.87 27.36
CA MET A 7 -21.54 11.22 27.39
C MET A 7 -20.00 11.19 27.32
N LYS A 8 -19.36 10.27 28.07
CA LYS A 8 -17.90 10.09 28.02
C LYS A 8 -17.43 9.57 26.66
N GLN A 9 -18.17 8.66 26.05
CA GLN A 9 -17.89 8.14 24.70
C GLN A 9 -17.95 9.27 23.66
N GLY A 10 -19.00 10.10 23.67
CA GLY A 10 -19.12 11.22 22.72
C GLY A 10 -18.01 12.27 22.87
N ALA A 11 -17.57 12.56 24.10
CA ALA A 11 -16.44 13.46 24.33
C ALA A 11 -15.12 12.88 23.81
N ALA A 12 -14.89 11.57 23.99
CA ALA A 12 -13.69 10.89 23.49
C ALA A 12 -13.66 10.81 21.96
N GLU A 13 -14.81 10.55 21.32
CA GLU A 13 -14.95 10.54 19.86
C GLU A 13 -14.72 11.92 19.25
N ALA A 14 -15.27 12.98 19.85
CA ALA A 14 -15.05 14.34 19.41
C ALA A 14 -13.56 14.76 19.50
N ALA A 15 -12.88 14.38 20.59
CA ALA A 15 -11.45 14.63 20.75
C ALA A 15 -10.62 13.89 19.68
N LYS A 16 -10.95 12.62 19.41
CA LYS A 16 -10.28 11.81 18.37
C LYS A 16 -10.49 12.41 16.97
N ALA A 17 -11.70 12.82 16.64
CA ALA A 17 -12.02 13.45 15.35
C ALA A 17 -11.28 14.79 15.16
N ALA A 18 -11.19 15.60 16.22
CA ALA A 18 -10.41 16.84 16.19
C ALA A 18 -8.93 16.57 15.95
N GLN A 19 -8.35 15.58 16.65
CA GLN A 19 -6.95 15.19 16.47
C GLN A 19 -6.67 14.68 15.04
N GLN A 20 -7.52 13.81 14.50
CA GLN A 20 -7.42 13.32 13.12
C GLN A 20 -7.50 14.45 12.09
N THR A 21 -8.36 15.44 12.33
CA THR A 21 -8.51 16.62 11.47
C THR A 21 -7.24 17.47 11.47
N MET A 22 -6.68 17.74 12.65
CA MET A 22 -5.42 18.49 12.78
C MET A 22 -4.25 17.78 12.12
N GLU A 23 -4.14 16.46 12.31
CA GLU A 23 -3.08 15.65 11.71
C GLU A 23 -3.21 15.62 10.18
N THR A 24 -4.43 15.43 9.67
CA THR A 24 -4.72 15.52 8.23
C THR A 24 -4.31 16.89 7.67
N ALA A 25 -4.67 17.99 8.34
CA ALA A 25 -4.30 19.33 7.89
C ALA A 25 -2.78 19.53 7.86
N ARG A 26 -2.07 19.01 8.86
CA ARG A 26 -0.60 19.03 8.93
C ARG A 26 0.05 18.21 7.82
N LEU A 27 -0.50 17.06 7.45
CA LEU A 27 0.03 16.25 6.34
C LEU A 27 -0.24 16.94 5.00
N LYS A 28 -1.45 17.50 4.81
CA LYS A 28 -1.79 18.26 3.60
C LYS A 28 -0.91 19.50 3.39
N SER A 29 -0.54 20.20 4.47
CA SER A 29 0.38 21.35 4.35
C SER A 29 1.78 20.91 3.91
N GLN A 30 2.24 19.74 4.34
CA GLN A 30 3.51 19.16 3.87
C GLN A 30 3.45 18.76 2.41
N VAL A 31 2.33 18.16 1.94
CA VAL A 31 2.11 17.89 0.51
C VAL A 31 2.18 19.17 -0.31
N ALA A 32 1.47 20.23 0.12
CA ALA A 32 1.49 21.51 -0.56
C ALA A 32 2.89 22.14 -0.61
N LEU A 33 3.68 21.99 0.45
CA LEU A 33 5.08 22.44 0.48
C LEU A 33 5.92 21.70 -0.56
N ARG A 34 5.83 20.37 -0.63
CA ARG A 34 6.56 19.56 -1.61
C ARG A 34 6.12 19.84 -3.05
N GLN A 35 4.85 20.11 -3.27
CA GLN A 35 4.37 20.50 -4.59
C GLN A 35 4.95 21.84 -5.03
N ARG A 36 5.10 22.81 -4.12
CA ARG A 36 5.80 24.07 -4.39
C ARG A 36 7.29 23.84 -4.66
N ASP A 37 7.93 22.93 -3.93
CA ASP A 37 9.32 22.54 -4.19
C ASP A 37 9.48 21.99 -5.61
N ILE A 38 8.61 21.08 -6.04
CA ILE A 38 8.63 20.52 -7.40
C ILE A 38 8.47 21.62 -8.46
N SER A 39 7.51 22.54 -8.29
CA SER A 39 7.32 23.65 -9.23
C SER A 39 8.55 24.55 -9.32
N ARG A 40 9.18 24.86 -8.18
CA ARG A 40 10.43 25.62 -8.14
C ARG A 40 11.57 24.88 -8.85
N LEU A 41 11.76 23.59 -8.55
CA LEU A 41 12.82 22.77 -9.17
C LEU A 41 12.66 22.68 -10.69
N LYS A 42 11.43 22.53 -11.18
CA LYS A 42 11.14 22.54 -12.62
C LYS A 42 11.53 23.87 -13.27
N LYS A 43 11.29 24.99 -12.58
CA LYS A 43 11.73 26.31 -13.04
C LYS A 43 13.26 26.41 -13.07
N GLU A 44 13.95 25.97 -12.01
CA GLU A 44 15.42 25.94 -11.95
C GLU A 44 16.04 25.10 -13.07
N ILE A 45 15.39 24.00 -13.48
CA ILE A 45 15.81 23.22 -14.66
C ILE A 45 15.70 24.07 -15.92
N GLY A 46 14.56 24.74 -16.13
CA GLY A 46 14.35 25.63 -17.28
C GLY A 46 15.39 26.75 -17.34
N ASP A 47 15.67 27.38 -16.20
CA ASP A 47 16.68 28.44 -16.09
C ASP A 47 18.08 27.91 -16.44
N ALA A 48 18.45 26.71 -15.98
CA ALA A 48 19.74 26.09 -16.29
C ALA A 48 19.90 25.74 -17.77
N VAL A 49 18.84 25.18 -18.39
CA VAL A 49 18.83 24.84 -19.81
C VAL A 49 18.89 26.10 -20.67
N PHE A 50 18.16 27.15 -20.30
CA PHE A 50 18.18 28.41 -21.04
C PHE A 50 19.55 29.10 -20.94
N ALA A 51 20.19 29.09 -19.76
CA ALA A 51 21.53 29.65 -19.60
C ALA A 51 22.58 28.91 -20.44
N ALA A 52 22.43 27.61 -20.61
CA ALA A 52 23.28 26.78 -21.46
C ALA A 52 23.05 27.08 -22.96
N TYR A 53 21.79 27.24 -23.37
CA TYR A 53 21.43 27.67 -24.73
C TYR A 53 22.05 29.02 -25.09
N MET A 54 21.99 30.01 -24.19
CA MET A 54 22.58 31.33 -24.42
C MET A 54 24.10 31.32 -24.61
N LYS A 55 24.76 30.23 -24.20
CA LYS A 55 26.21 30.02 -24.33
C LYS A 55 26.58 29.08 -25.48
N ASP A 56 25.58 28.59 -26.23
CA ASP A 56 25.73 27.55 -27.26
C ASP A 56 26.42 26.26 -26.73
N ASP A 57 26.26 25.97 -25.44
CA ASP A 57 26.81 24.80 -24.76
C ASP A 57 25.72 24.12 -23.93
N MET A 58 24.85 23.38 -24.61
CA MET A 58 23.74 22.66 -23.96
C MET A 58 24.23 21.58 -22.98
N ALA A 59 25.42 21.01 -23.21
CA ALA A 59 25.97 19.94 -22.39
C ALA A 59 26.24 20.43 -20.95
N ALA A 60 26.58 21.71 -20.78
CA ALA A 60 26.77 22.33 -19.46
C ALA A 60 25.54 22.25 -18.53
N SER A 61 24.32 22.11 -19.07
CA SER A 61 23.09 22.00 -18.26
C SER A 61 22.83 20.58 -17.72
N HIS A 62 23.45 19.55 -18.30
CA HIS A 62 23.04 18.16 -18.10
C HIS A 62 23.17 17.71 -16.64
N GLU A 63 24.32 17.98 -16.01
CA GLU A 63 24.57 17.56 -14.64
C GLU A 63 23.65 18.30 -13.64
N ALA A 64 23.45 19.61 -13.85
CA ALA A 64 22.54 20.41 -13.03
C ALA A 64 21.09 19.94 -13.17
N ALA A 65 20.61 19.76 -14.41
CA ALA A 65 19.27 19.27 -14.69
C ALA A 65 19.05 17.87 -14.10
N HIS A 66 20.03 16.96 -14.23
CA HIS A 66 19.94 15.61 -13.67
C HIS A 66 19.75 15.63 -12.16
N ARG A 67 20.57 16.41 -11.43
CA ARG A 67 20.43 16.57 -9.97
C ARG A 67 19.07 17.13 -9.57
N LEU A 68 18.56 18.12 -10.29
CA LEU A 68 17.25 18.71 -10.03
C LEU A 68 16.11 17.70 -10.30
N CYS A 69 16.20 16.90 -11.36
CA CYS A 69 15.27 15.82 -11.63
C CYS A 69 15.24 14.76 -10.52
N GLN A 70 16.39 14.36 -9.99
CA GLN A 70 16.44 13.42 -8.86
C GLN A 70 15.74 13.99 -7.61
N ARG A 71 15.91 15.29 -7.33
CA ARG A 71 15.21 15.97 -6.22
C ARG A 71 13.70 16.01 -6.44
N ILE A 72 13.25 16.21 -7.68
CA ILE A 72 11.83 16.14 -8.06
C ILE A 72 11.26 14.75 -7.79
N VAL A 73 11.92 13.69 -8.27
CA VAL A 73 11.49 12.30 -8.05
C VAL A 73 11.40 11.99 -6.55
N SER A 74 12.39 12.41 -5.77
CA SER A 74 12.35 12.25 -4.31
C SER A 74 11.18 12.99 -3.66
N ALA A 75 10.89 14.22 -4.10
CA ALA A 75 9.77 15.01 -3.57
C ALA A 75 8.42 14.37 -3.94
N GLN A 76 8.28 13.81 -5.14
CA GLN A 76 7.09 13.03 -5.52
C GLN A 76 6.89 11.82 -4.63
N GLY A 77 7.93 11.02 -4.39
CA GLY A 77 7.83 9.86 -3.49
C GLY A 77 7.42 10.26 -2.07
N GLN A 78 7.85 11.43 -1.58
CA GLN A 78 7.39 11.96 -0.29
C GLN A 78 5.92 12.37 -0.30
N ILE A 79 5.42 12.94 -1.40
CA ILE A 79 3.99 13.26 -1.57
C ILE A 79 3.17 11.97 -1.51
N ASP A 80 3.57 10.93 -2.25
CA ASP A 80 2.86 9.65 -2.26
C ASP A 80 2.74 9.04 -0.86
N GLN A 81 3.84 9.07 -0.09
CA GLN A 81 3.85 8.61 1.30
C GLN A 81 2.93 9.44 2.22
N LEU A 82 2.92 10.76 2.07
CA LEU A 82 2.06 11.64 2.86
C LEU A 82 0.58 11.41 2.52
N GLU A 83 0.24 11.23 1.25
CA GLU A 83 -1.12 10.94 0.80
C GLU A 83 -1.62 9.58 1.27
N GLN A 84 -0.76 8.56 1.26
CA GLN A 84 -1.08 7.24 1.84
C GLN A 84 -1.41 7.36 3.33
N ARG A 85 -0.64 8.16 4.10
CA ARG A 85 -0.93 8.42 5.52
C ARG A 85 -2.25 9.15 5.70
N ILE A 86 -2.57 10.14 4.86
CA ILE A 86 -3.86 10.83 4.90
C ILE A 86 -5.02 9.86 4.67
N ARG A 87 -4.92 8.97 3.66
CA ARG A 87 -5.94 7.94 3.39
C ARG A 87 -6.12 7.01 4.58
N ALA A 88 -5.02 6.55 5.18
CA ALA A 88 -5.07 5.68 6.35
C ALA A 88 -5.71 6.36 7.58
N LEU A 89 -5.37 7.62 7.86
CA LEU A 89 -5.95 8.38 8.97
C LEU A 89 -7.45 8.62 8.85
N LYS A 90 -7.92 8.75 7.61
CA LYS A 90 -9.34 8.95 7.31
C LYS A 90 -10.10 7.63 7.12
N ALA A 91 -9.42 6.48 7.25
CA ALA A 91 -9.97 5.17 6.91
C ALA A 91 -10.71 5.24 5.56
N LEU A 92 -10.02 5.64 4.49
CA LEU A 92 -10.61 5.70 3.15
C LEU A 92 -10.11 4.54 2.29
N LYS A 93 -11.01 3.95 1.50
CA LYS A 93 -10.71 2.94 0.47
C LYS A 93 -11.05 3.48 -0.91
N ALA A 94 -10.28 3.06 -1.92
CA ALA A 94 -10.53 3.42 -3.32
C ALA A 94 -11.49 2.43 -3.98
N CYS A 95 -12.44 2.94 -4.75
CA CYS A 95 -13.34 2.11 -5.57
C CYS A 95 -12.59 1.49 -6.74
N ALA A 96 -12.59 0.17 -6.84
CA ALA A 96 -11.97 -0.55 -7.96
C ALA A 96 -12.64 -0.25 -9.31
N THR A 97 -13.91 0.16 -9.31
CA THR A 97 -14.68 0.45 -10.53
C THR A 97 -14.46 1.86 -11.05
N CYS A 98 -14.47 2.88 -10.16
CA CYS A 98 -14.42 4.29 -10.57
C CYS A 98 -13.21 5.08 -10.05
N GLY A 99 -12.39 4.50 -9.17
CA GLY A 99 -11.19 5.13 -8.63
C GLY A 99 -11.40 6.18 -7.54
N ARG A 100 -12.65 6.54 -7.20
CA ARG A 100 -12.95 7.52 -6.13
C ARG A 100 -12.78 6.93 -4.73
N GLU A 101 -12.42 7.79 -3.78
CA GLU A 101 -12.24 7.44 -2.37
C GLU A 101 -13.59 7.43 -1.65
N ALA A 102 -13.82 6.41 -0.82
CA ALA A 102 -14.97 6.28 0.05
C ALA A 102 -14.54 5.85 1.46
N ASP A 103 -15.42 6.04 2.44
CA ASP A 103 -15.19 5.53 3.80
C ASP A 103 -14.94 4.01 3.78
N HIS A 104 -14.00 3.54 4.61
CA HIS A 104 -13.63 2.14 4.72
C HIS A 104 -14.82 1.27 5.15
N GLU A 105 -15.72 1.80 5.96
CA GLU A 105 -16.96 1.14 6.40
C GLU A 105 -18.04 1.15 5.30
N ALA A 106 -17.86 1.91 4.21
CA ALA A 106 -18.86 2.00 3.15
C ALA A 106 -19.02 0.66 2.42
N ARG A 107 -20.25 0.13 2.39
CA ARG A 107 -20.60 -1.10 1.63
C ARG A 107 -20.72 -0.89 0.13
N TYR A 108 -21.06 0.33 -0.29
CA TYR A 108 -21.22 0.71 -1.70
C TYR A 108 -20.51 2.04 -1.96
N CYS A 109 -20.00 2.21 -3.17
CA CYS A 109 -19.39 3.47 -3.59
C CYS A 109 -20.46 4.56 -3.70
N PRO A 110 -20.32 5.69 -2.97
CA PRO A 110 -21.31 6.77 -3.00
C PRO A 110 -21.43 7.43 -4.37
N ASP A 111 -20.39 7.33 -5.21
CA ASP A 111 -20.38 8.00 -6.51
C ASP A 111 -20.77 7.13 -7.70
N CYS A 112 -20.66 5.81 -7.62
CA CYS A 112 -20.98 4.92 -8.75
C CYS A 112 -21.89 3.75 -8.39
N GLY A 113 -22.23 3.57 -7.11
CA GLY A 113 -23.10 2.49 -6.64
C GLY A 113 -22.47 1.10 -6.64
N ALA A 114 -21.24 0.94 -7.13
CA ALA A 114 -20.57 -0.36 -7.12
C ALA A 114 -20.39 -0.86 -5.67
N PRO A 115 -20.73 -2.13 -5.38
CA PRO A 115 -20.47 -2.71 -4.07
C PRO A 115 -18.96 -2.78 -3.83
N PHE A 116 -18.54 -2.40 -2.64
CA PHE A 116 -17.21 -2.75 -2.18
C PHE A 116 -17.22 -4.22 -1.76
N PRO A 117 -16.16 -5.00 -2.05
CA PRO A 117 -16.05 -6.35 -1.55
C PRO A 117 -16.21 -6.31 -0.03
N GLU A 118 -17.12 -7.12 0.52
CA GLU A 118 -17.21 -7.29 1.97
C GLU A 118 -15.85 -7.79 2.45
N GLU A 119 -15.22 -7.03 3.34
CA GLU A 119 -14.06 -7.50 4.09
C GLU A 119 -14.55 -8.52 5.11
N GLY A 120 -14.87 -9.71 4.59
CA GLY A 120 -15.35 -10.85 5.34
C GLY A 120 -14.48 -12.03 4.98
N VAL A 121 -13.40 -12.19 5.76
CA VAL A 121 -12.63 -13.43 5.92
C VAL A 121 -12.19 -14.01 4.57
N LEU A 122 -10.92 -13.78 4.18
CA LEU A 122 -10.25 -14.79 3.35
C LEU A 122 -10.63 -16.14 3.96
N PRO A 123 -11.36 -17.03 3.27
CA PRO A 123 -11.64 -18.34 3.84
C PRO A 123 -10.29 -18.86 4.30
N ALA A 124 -10.19 -19.19 5.59
CA ALA A 124 -8.97 -19.79 6.12
C ALA A 124 -8.58 -20.84 5.07
N LEU A 125 -7.40 -20.69 4.45
CA LEU A 125 -6.94 -21.65 3.45
C LEU A 125 -7.02 -23.02 4.12
N GLN A 126 -8.11 -23.73 3.85
CA GLN A 126 -8.32 -25.08 4.31
C GLN A 126 -7.41 -25.90 3.40
N LEU A 127 -6.14 -25.96 3.79
CA LEU A 127 -5.22 -26.99 3.37
C LEU A 127 -5.69 -28.31 3.99
N GLU A 128 -6.87 -28.78 3.57
CA GLU A 128 -7.29 -30.17 3.74
C GLU A 128 -6.55 -31.01 2.69
N GLY A 129 -5.23 -31.06 2.83
CA GLY A 129 -4.37 -31.95 2.07
C GLY A 129 -3.72 -32.92 3.04
N GLN A 130 -4.10 -34.20 3.00
CA GLN A 130 -3.30 -35.22 3.67
C GLN A 130 -1.90 -35.22 3.04
N VAL A 131 -0.86 -35.07 3.86
CA VAL A 131 0.51 -35.09 3.38
C VAL A 131 0.85 -36.52 2.94
N HIS A 132 1.26 -36.68 1.69
CA HIS A 132 1.68 -37.95 1.11
C HIS A 132 3.19 -37.94 0.81
N VAL A 133 3.83 -39.10 0.92
CA VAL A 133 5.23 -39.32 0.53
C VAL A 133 5.29 -40.18 -0.74
N LEU A 134 6.09 -39.74 -1.71
CA LEU A 134 6.33 -40.48 -2.94
C LEU A 134 7.43 -41.51 -2.72
N CYS A 135 7.17 -42.75 -3.12
CA CYS A 135 8.19 -43.81 -3.09
C CYS A 135 9.37 -43.48 -4.02
N GLY A 136 10.59 -43.46 -3.49
CA GLY A 136 11.80 -43.21 -4.28
C GLY A 136 12.02 -44.22 -5.42
N ARG A 137 11.54 -45.46 -5.27
CA ARG A 137 11.73 -46.58 -6.22
C ARG A 137 10.66 -46.66 -7.31
N CYS A 138 9.38 -46.64 -6.94
CA CYS A 138 8.27 -46.86 -7.88
C CYS A 138 7.32 -45.65 -8.05
N LYS A 139 7.60 -44.54 -7.36
CA LYS A 139 6.83 -43.28 -7.39
C LYS A 139 5.37 -43.38 -6.95
N ALA A 140 4.94 -44.50 -6.39
CA ALA A 140 3.62 -44.62 -5.78
C ALA A 140 3.48 -43.62 -4.62
N GLU A 141 2.29 -43.04 -4.49
CA GLU A 141 1.88 -42.21 -3.35
C GLU A 141 1.63 -43.10 -2.14
N ASN A 142 2.13 -42.68 -0.98
CA ASN A 142 1.92 -43.35 0.29
C ASN A 142 1.60 -42.30 1.34
N ARG A 143 0.95 -42.70 2.44
CA ARG A 143 0.74 -41.83 3.59
C ARG A 143 2.09 -41.44 4.20
N LEU A 144 2.19 -40.25 4.80
CA LEU A 144 3.41 -39.78 5.47
C LEU A 144 3.93 -40.74 6.56
N ASP A 145 3.03 -41.48 7.23
CA ASP A 145 3.32 -42.46 8.29
C ASP A 145 3.68 -43.87 7.77
N ALA A 146 3.67 -44.10 6.46
CA ALA A 146 3.96 -45.41 5.89
C ALA A 146 5.45 -45.73 6.00
N LYS A 147 5.79 -46.84 6.69
CA LYS A 147 7.18 -47.35 6.79
C LYS A 147 7.66 -48.03 5.51
N ARG A 148 6.72 -48.56 4.71
CA ARG A 148 6.99 -49.28 3.46
C ARG A 148 6.01 -48.86 2.38
N CYS A 149 6.47 -48.86 1.14
CA CYS A 149 5.65 -48.55 -0.01
C CYS A 149 4.57 -49.61 -0.21
N THR A 150 3.31 -49.19 -0.33
CA THR A 150 2.15 -50.07 -0.53
C THR A 150 2.18 -50.80 -1.87
N ARG A 151 2.91 -50.28 -2.86
CA ARG A 151 3.01 -50.85 -4.20
C ARG A 151 4.20 -51.77 -4.41
N CYS A 152 5.39 -51.38 -3.95
CA CYS A 152 6.64 -52.11 -4.26
C CYS A 152 7.37 -52.66 -3.02
N GLY A 153 6.84 -52.43 -1.81
CA GLY A 153 7.39 -52.94 -0.57
C GLY A 153 8.70 -52.29 -0.10
N SER A 154 9.29 -51.38 -0.86
CA SER A 154 10.52 -50.68 -0.47
C SER A 154 10.30 -49.84 0.79
N GLU A 155 11.30 -49.76 1.64
CA GLU A 155 11.29 -48.90 2.82
C GLU A 155 11.17 -47.42 2.40
N LEU A 156 10.35 -46.66 3.13
CA LEU A 156 10.18 -45.23 2.94
C LEU A 156 10.96 -44.53 4.06
N ALA A 157 11.76 -43.52 3.71
CA ALA A 157 12.58 -42.82 4.70
C ALA A 157 11.68 -42.17 5.77
N SER A 158 11.89 -42.54 7.03
CA SER A 158 11.26 -41.87 8.16
C SER A 158 11.91 -40.49 8.33
N TRP A 159 11.14 -39.42 8.15
CA TRP A 159 11.56 -38.10 8.58
C TRP A 159 11.44 -38.07 10.12
N GLN A 160 12.57 -38.17 10.83
CA GLN A 160 12.66 -37.86 12.26
C GLN A 160 12.89 -36.35 12.45
#